data_AF-A0A3D5JI50-F1
#
_entry.id   AF-A0A3D5JI50-F1
#
_cell.length_a   1.000
_cell.length_b   1.000
_cell.length_c   1.000
_cell.angle_alpha   90.00
_cell.angle_beta   90.00
_cell.angle_gamma   90.00
#
_symmetry.space_group_name_H-M   'P 1'
#
loop_
_entity.id
_entity.type
_entity.pdbx_description
1 polymer ?
#
loop_
_entity_poly.entity_id
_entity_poly.type
_entity_poly.pdbx_seq_one_letter_code
_entity_poly.pdbx_strand_id
1 'polypeptide(L)' 'KVLIANGEIYNHSALRESHCQGYGFTSGSDCETMLALWARHGNQALLRLRGMYAAALYDPEGGEAVLIRDPFGIK' A
#
# COMPACT_ATOMS: atom_id res chain seq x y z
N LYS A 1 7.01 5.19 -8.61
CA LYS A 1 6.43 5.43 -7.27
C LYS A 1 7.36 4.82 -6.21
N VAL A 2 7.41 5.37 -5.00
CA VAL A 2 8.32 4.92 -3.90
C VAL A 2 7.49 4.58 -2.66
N LEU A 3 7.92 3.57 -1.90
CA LEU A 3 7.31 3.13 -0.64
C LEU A 3 8.39 2.93 0.43
N ILE A 4 8.13 3.42 1.63
CA ILE A 4 8.75 2.95 2.87
C ILE A 4 7.64 2.58 3.85
N ALA A 5 7.77 1.43 4.51
CA ALA A 5 6.76 0.93 5.43
C ALA A 5 7.38 0.18 6.61
N ASN A 6 6.70 0.28 7.75
CA ASN A 6 6.86 -0.61 8.90
C ASN A 6 5.49 -1.22 9.21
N GLY A 7 5.32 -2.53 9.03
CA GLY A 7 4.03 -3.15 9.26
C GLY A 7 3.86 -4.51 8.59
N GLU A 8 2.62 -4.99 8.66
CA GLU A 8 2.14 -6.23 8.06
C GLU A 8 0.74 -5.99 7.48
N ILE A 9 0.53 -6.33 6.21
CA ILE A 9 -0.75 -6.24 5.50
C ILE A 9 -1.35 -7.63 5.36
N TYR A 10 -2.17 -8.03 6.33
CA TYR A 10 -2.72 -9.38 6.44
C TYR A 10 -3.59 -9.80 5.26
N ASN A 11 -4.27 -8.85 4.60
CA ASN A 11 -5.12 -9.15 3.45
C ASN A 11 -4.40 -8.94 2.09
N HIS A 12 -3.06 -8.89 2.07
CA HIS A 12 -2.31 -8.59 0.85
C HIS A 12 -2.65 -9.54 -0.31
N SER A 13 -2.68 -10.86 -0.10
CA SER A 13 -2.98 -11.83 -1.17
C SER A 13 -4.34 -11.59 -1.82
N ALA A 14 -5.38 -11.40 -1.01
CA ALA A 14 -6.73 -11.11 -1.50
C ALA A 14 -6.80 -9.78 -2.28
N LEU A 15 -6.09 -8.75 -1.83
CA LEU A 15 -6.01 -7.46 -2.54
C LEU A 15 -5.24 -7.59 -3.86
N ARG A 16 -4.17 -8.37 -3.90
CA ARG A 16 -3.41 -8.62 -5.14
C ARG A 16 -4.28 -9.28 -6.20
N GLU A 17 -5.06 -10.29 -5.81
CA GLU A 17 -5.96 -11.00 -6.72
C GLU A 17 -7.15 -10.17 -7.19
N SER A 18 -7.73 -9.34 -6.33
CA SER A 18 -8.99 -8.62 -6.64
C SER A 18 -8.78 -7.21 -7.22
N HIS A 19 -7.69 -6.53 -6.84
CA HIS A 19 -7.52 -5.11 -7.12
C HIS A 19 -6.21 -4.77 -7.84
N CYS A 20 -5.21 -5.67 -7.82
CA CYS A 20 -3.87 -5.38 -8.38
C CYS A 20 -3.46 -6.36 -9.49
N GLN A 21 -4.41 -7.03 -10.15
CA GLN A 21 -4.10 -7.90 -11.30
C GLN A 21 -3.36 -7.14 -12.41
N GLY A 22 -2.27 -7.71 -12.92
CA GLY A 22 -1.43 -7.06 -13.93
C GLY A 22 -0.49 -5.97 -13.39
N TYR A 23 -0.48 -5.71 -12.08
CA TYR A 23 0.58 -4.92 -11.48
C TYR A 23 1.89 -5.73 -11.46
N GLY A 24 2.99 -5.12 -11.92
CA GLY A 24 4.31 -5.75 -11.97
C GLY A 24 4.97 -5.79 -10.60
N PHE A 25 4.51 -6.66 -9.71
CA PHE A 25 5.14 -6.87 -8.40
C PHE A 25 6.60 -7.31 -8.58
N THR A 26 7.48 -6.66 -7.82
CA THR A 26 8.92 -6.89 -7.83
C THR A 26 9.41 -7.66 -6.61
N SER A 27 8.55 -7.84 -5.61
CA SER A 27 8.84 -8.58 -4.39
C SER A 27 7.65 -9.42 -3.88
N GLY A 28 7.97 -10.33 -2.97
CA GLY A 28 6.99 -11.08 -2.18
C GLY A 28 6.47 -10.33 -0.94
N SER A 29 6.93 -9.10 -0.67
CA SER A 29 6.51 -8.35 0.51
C SER A 29 5.02 -8.01 0.42
N ASP A 30 4.30 -8.31 1.48
CA ASP A 30 2.93 -7.88 1.74
C ASP A 30 2.77 -6.35 1.54
N CYS A 31 3.73 -5.55 2.03
CA CYS A 31 3.70 -4.09 2.00
C CYS A 31 3.72 -3.50 0.58
N GLU A 32 4.32 -4.16 -0.40
CA GLU A 32 4.29 -3.72 -1.81
C GLU A 32 2.85 -3.60 -2.35
N THR A 33 1.91 -4.35 -1.76
CA THR A 33 0.49 -4.28 -2.09
C THR A 33 -0.11 -2.90 -1.81
N MET A 34 0.40 -2.15 -0.81
CA MET A 34 -0.02 -0.76 -0.57
C MET A 34 0.32 0.14 -1.74
N LEU A 35 1.54 0.02 -2.28
CA LEU A 35 2.01 0.80 -3.42
C LEU A 35 1.20 0.46 -4.68
N ALA A 36 0.95 -0.82 -4.92
CA ALA A 36 0.16 -1.28 -6.05
C ALA A 36 -1.30 -0.78 -6.01
N LEU A 37 -1.92 -0.87 -4.83
CA LEU A 37 -3.30 -0.46 -4.60
C LEU A 37 -3.44 1.06 -4.76
N TRP A 38 -2.52 1.83 -4.17
CA TRP A 38 -2.48 3.29 -4.29
C TRP A 38 -2.22 3.75 -5.72
N ALA A 39 -1.23 3.18 -6.41
CA ALA A 39 -0.89 3.56 -7.78
C ALA A 39 -2.05 3.36 -8.77
N ARG A 40 -2.94 2.39 -8.51
CA ARG A 40 -4.06 2.07 -9.39
C ARG A 40 -5.36 2.76 -9.03
N HIS A 41 -5.62 2.98 -7.74
CA HIS A 41 -6.94 3.38 -7.24
C HIS A 41 -6.91 4.63 -6.34
N GLY A 42 -5.74 5.23 -6.13
CA GLY A 42 -5.56 6.45 -5.35
C GLY A 42 -5.75 6.27 -3.83
N ASN A 43 -5.81 7.39 -3.11
CA ASN A 43 -5.74 7.46 -1.65
C ASN A 43 -6.87 6.68 -0.95
N GLN A 44 -8.09 6.72 -1.49
CA GLN A 44 -9.25 6.04 -0.91
C GLN A 44 -9.12 4.52 -0.87
N ALA A 45 -8.31 3.94 -1.76
CA ALA A 45 -8.12 2.50 -1.79
C ALA A 45 -7.32 1.97 -0.59
N LEU A 46 -6.53 2.83 0.05
CA LEU A 46 -5.76 2.48 1.26
C LEU A 46 -6.67 2.12 2.45
N LEU A 47 -7.93 2.55 2.44
CA LEU A 47 -8.95 2.13 3.44
C LEU A 47 -9.26 0.62 3.39
N ARG A 48 -8.85 -0.09 2.32
CA ARG A 48 -9.04 -1.55 2.19
C ARG A 48 -7.97 -2.35 2.91
N LEU A 49 -6.88 -1.71 3.35
CA LEU A 49 -5.77 -2.38 4.02
C LEU A 49 -6.22 -2.89 5.39
N ARG A 50 -5.92 -4.16 5.68
CA ARG A 50 -6.10 -4.76 7.00
C ARG A 50 -4.74 -5.19 7.51
N GLY A 51 -4.34 -4.66 8.66
CA GLY A 51 -2.99 -4.82 9.16
C GLY A 51 -2.66 -3.88 10.29
N MET A 52 -1.40 -3.91 10.70
CA MET A 52 -0.75 -2.91 11.54
C MET A 52 0.37 -2.30 10.71
N TYR A 53 0.36 -0.98 10.50
CA TYR A 53 1.29 -0.35 9.55
C TYR A 53 1.44 1.15 9.78
N ALA A 54 2.65 1.63 9.52
CA ALA A 54 2.96 3.02 9.26
C ALA A 54 3.77 3.08 7.95
N ALA A 55 3.36 3.93 7.00
CA ALA A 55 4.00 3.99 5.70
C ALA A 55 4.02 5.40 5.10
N ALA A 56 5.01 5.65 4.26
CA ALA A 56 5.08 6.80 3.38
C ALA A 56 5.16 6.33 1.92
N LEU A 57 4.24 6.83 1.11
CA LEU A 57 4.15 6.64 -0.34
C LEU A 57 4.53 7.95 -1.01
N TYR A 58 5.31 7.89 -2.09
CA TYR A 58 5.70 9.07 -2.84
C TYR A 58 5.57 8.86 -4.35
N ASP A 59 5.03 9.87 -5.02
CA ASP A 59 4.98 9.98 -6.47
C ASP A 59 5.96 11.05 -6.97
N PRO A 60 7.14 10.66 -7.50
CA PRO A 60 8.10 11.62 -8.04
C PRO A 60 7.61 12.41 -9.24
N GLU A 61 6.66 11.87 -10.02
CA GLU A 61 6.14 12.54 -11.22
C GLU A 61 5.13 13.63 -10.84
N GLY A 62 4.23 13.32 -9.90
CA GLY A 62 3.22 14.26 -9.40
C GLY A 62 3.68 15.16 -8.25
N GLY A 63 4.80 14.84 -7.58
CA GLY A 63 5.27 15.56 -6.41
C GLY A 63 4.40 15.38 -5.15
N GLU A 64 3.58 14.32 -5.09
CA GLU A 64 2.67 14.05 -3.97
C GLU A 64 3.25 12.98 -3.03
N ALA A 65 3.14 13.23 -1.73
CA ALA A 65 3.44 12.26 -0.69
C ALA A 65 2.18 11.94 0.12
N VAL A 66 1.99 10.66 0.43
CA VAL A 66 0.90 10.17 1.28
C VAL A 66 1.50 9.47 2.49
N LEU A 67 1.13 9.94 3.68
CA LEU A 67 1.48 9.30 4.95
C LEU A 67 0.24 8.57 5.46
N ILE A 68 0.40 7.29 5.81
CA ILE A 68 -0.69 6.47 6.33
C ILE A 68 -0.27 5.73 7.59
N ARG A 69 -1.25 5.55 8.48
CA ARG A 69 -1.13 4.81 9.73
C ARG A 69 -2.34 3.90 9.87
N ASP A 70 -2.16 2.73 10.48
CA ASP A 70 -3.27 1.81 10.71
C ASP A 70 -4.35 2.44 11.61
N PRO A 71 -5.61 1.98 11.52
CA PRO A 71 -6.73 2.62 12.22
C PRO A 71 -6.61 2.67 13.75
N PHE A 72 -5.80 1.78 14.34
CA PHE A 72 -5.61 1.71 15.78
C PHE A 72 -4.30 2.37 16.25
N GLY A 73 -3.45 2.82 15.32
CA GLY A 73 -2.17 3.44 15.62
C GLY A 73 -1.17 2.48 16.28
N ILE A 74 -1.19 1.20 15.90
CA ILE A 74 -0.29 0.16 16.44
C ILE A 74 1.16 0.44 16.02
N LYS A 75 1.37 0.81 14.75
CA LYS A 75 2.64 1.32 14.24
C LYS A 75 2.50 2.80 13.98
#